data_AF-A0A973K1B8-F1
#
_entry.id   AF-A0A973K1B8-F1
#
_cell.length_a   1.000
_cell.length_b   1.000
_cell.length_c   1.000
_cell.angle_alpha   90.00
_cell.angle_beta   90.00
_cell.angle_gamma   90.00
#
_symmetry.space_group_name_H-M   'P 1'
#
loop_
_entity.id
_entity.type
_entity.pdbx_description
1 polymer ?
#
loop_
_entity_poly.entity_id
_entity_poly.type
_entity_poly.pdbx_seq_one_letter_code
_entity_poly.pdbx_strand_id
1 'polypeptide(L)'
;MRRVRKDPEELRGDVFGRARVTLVAGVLAWVVRSYGLGDWPDGWPYVELDVPDRFFPTMTAVIGLVGLGFLTGTAVAVAQWRTARRYERWAQDPERAALVPPEARHDSVRRSGRLSVRAGYYTVGVFLGSWVAVILAALAFYGVLVLLGEAPTQEDDSRLGKIYTGVFLALFAVACLVPAVALFRRWYSSRTVERLSEDPNLVGLTLSHPALVSPRRASAIPSLDVRFQPPIAGRYAELHQVTREKNVIDRRPWRIAYLRLFDNEPRVRDFMRGAWREFGYVHLIRSAASVSPAELREAHRLGTTKMFINTRARMSEELYRQPVHPLPRGRHRLLGAARGAVLVKDAYGSYPVRALLCHGGFWKSAVDTLLTHVDLVVIDLSGYRRENEGTRFELQRVIDRVPVHRFVLLTDASGDRAFLEAQIREAWSHMGHGSPNSGSGSRRIVVAQTSDHGRYWSVRLGLDVAAQTRPLLVYLHNRLTRAESR
;
A
#
# COMPACT_ATOMS: atom_id res chain seq x y z
N MET A 1 -13.36 -11.59 -12.94
CA MET A 1 -11.90 -11.89 -12.83
C MET A 1 -11.11 -10.62 -13.12
N ARG A 2 -10.27 -10.14 -12.19
CA ARG A 2 -9.41 -8.96 -12.43
C ARG A 2 -8.27 -9.35 -13.38
N ARG A 3 -8.11 -8.61 -14.48
CA ARG A 3 -6.94 -8.77 -15.37
C ARG A 3 -5.76 -8.06 -14.73
N VAL A 4 -4.68 -8.80 -14.57
CA VAL A 4 -3.47 -8.35 -13.90
C VAL A 4 -2.36 -8.32 -14.96
N ARG A 5 -1.61 -7.23 -15.04
CA ARG A 5 -0.51 -7.11 -16.01
C ARG A 5 0.72 -7.86 -15.50
N LYS A 6 1.42 -8.57 -16.39
CA LYS A 6 2.77 -9.09 -16.13
C LYS A 6 3.77 -8.31 -16.99
N ASP A 7 5.01 -8.24 -16.56
CA ASP A 7 6.09 -7.61 -17.31
C ASP A 7 6.27 -8.33 -18.67
N PRO A 8 6.25 -7.62 -19.81
CA PRO A 8 6.43 -8.24 -21.11
C PRO A 8 7.79 -8.92 -21.30
N GLU A 9 8.86 -8.50 -20.63
CA GLU A 9 10.16 -9.20 -20.72
C GLU A 9 10.17 -10.49 -19.88
N GLU A 10 9.53 -10.48 -18.71
CA GLU A 10 9.30 -11.71 -17.91
C GLU A 10 8.46 -12.72 -18.70
N LEU A 11 7.36 -12.25 -19.31
CA LEU A 11 6.50 -13.08 -20.15
C LEU A 11 7.22 -13.59 -21.40
N ARG A 12 8.11 -12.80 -21.99
CA ARG A 12 8.94 -13.22 -23.12
C ARG A 12 9.83 -14.40 -22.72
N GLY A 13 10.49 -14.31 -21.56
CA GLY A 13 11.25 -15.41 -20.98
C GLY A 13 10.41 -16.68 -20.78
N ASP A 14 9.23 -16.54 -20.18
CA ASP A 14 8.27 -17.64 -19.98
C ASP A 14 7.84 -18.29 -21.31
N VAL A 15 7.54 -17.48 -22.34
CA VAL A 15 7.16 -17.97 -23.68
C VAL A 15 8.29 -18.78 -24.29
N PHE A 16 9.52 -18.27 -24.30
CA PHE A 16 10.67 -18.99 -24.87
C PHE A 16 11.01 -20.26 -24.10
N GLY A 17 10.94 -20.21 -22.76
CA GLY A 17 11.16 -21.38 -21.91
C GLY A 17 10.17 -22.51 -22.21
N ARG A 18 8.87 -22.20 -22.25
CA ARG A 18 7.82 -23.19 -22.52
C ARG A 18 7.84 -23.69 -23.97
N ALA A 19 8.16 -22.84 -24.93
CA ALA A 19 8.32 -23.22 -26.33
C ALA A 19 9.46 -24.24 -26.51
N ARG A 20 10.60 -24.05 -25.82
CA ARG A 20 11.72 -25.01 -25.82
C ARG A 20 11.31 -26.37 -25.25
N VAL A 21 10.62 -26.38 -24.09
CA VAL A 21 10.13 -27.64 -23.50
C VAL A 21 9.14 -28.34 -24.41
N THR A 22 8.23 -27.60 -25.06
CA THR A 22 7.29 -28.15 -26.03
C THR A 22 8.02 -28.79 -27.22
N LEU A 23 9.04 -28.11 -27.75
CA LEU A 23 9.87 -28.63 -28.85
C LEU A 23 10.59 -29.92 -28.44
N VAL A 24 11.24 -29.93 -27.27
CA VAL A 24 11.94 -31.11 -26.75
C VAL A 24 10.97 -32.27 -26.51
N ALA A 25 9.79 -32.02 -25.93
CA ALA A 25 8.77 -33.05 -25.75
C ALA A 25 8.28 -33.59 -27.10
N GLY A 26 8.10 -32.74 -28.11
CA GLY A 26 7.75 -33.15 -29.47
C GLY A 26 8.81 -34.05 -30.11
N VAL A 27 10.09 -33.68 -29.99
CA VAL A 27 11.22 -34.48 -30.49
C VAL A 27 11.31 -35.82 -29.74
N LEU A 28 11.17 -35.82 -28.40
CA LEU A 28 11.18 -37.05 -27.60
C LEU A 28 10.00 -37.97 -27.93
N ALA A 29 8.80 -37.43 -28.10
CA ALA A 29 7.64 -38.22 -28.50
C ALA A 29 7.83 -38.81 -29.89
N TRP A 30 8.42 -38.05 -30.83
CA TRP A 30 8.78 -38.55 -32.15
C TRP A 30 9.81 -39.68 -32.06
N VAL A 31 10.89 -39.49 -31.29
CA VAL A 31 11.91 -40.52 -31.05
C VAL A 31 11.30 -41.80 -30.47
N VAL A 32 10.55 -41.71 -29.37
CA VAL A 32 9.93 -42.87 -28.70
C VAL A 32 8.96 -43.59 -29.64
N ARG A 33 8.20 -42.85 -30.45
CA ARG A 33 7.27 -43.41 -31.42
C ARG A 33 7.99 -44.10 -32.59
N SER A 34 8.97 -43.43 -33.20
CA SER A 34 9.76 -43.98 -34.31
C SER A 34 10.49 -45.26 -33.87
N TYR A 35 11.00 -45.28 -32.64
CA TYR A 35 11.61 -46.47 -32.05
C TYR A 35 10.61 -47.63 -31.93
N GLY A 36 9.44 -47.37 -31.34
CA GLY A 36 8.41 -48.40 -31.12
C GLY A 36 7.73 -48.91 -32.40
N LEU A 37 7.78 -48.15 -33.50
CA LEU A 37 7.23 -48.55 -34.80
C LEU A 37 8.25 -49.25 -35.71
N GLY A 38 9.53 -49.27 -35.33
CA GLY A 38 10.61 -49.74 -36.21
C GLY A 38 11.00 -48.76 -37.32
N ASP A 39 10.40 -47.56 -37.37
CA ASP A 39 10.74 -46.46 -38.29
C ASP A 39 11.98 -45.67 -37.79
N TRP A 40 13.01 -46.38 -37.34
CA TRP A 40 14.23 -45.75 -36.84
C TRP A 40 15.14 -45.35 -38.00
N PRO A 41 15.76 -44.14 -37.99
CA PRO A 41 16.59 -43.70 -39.11
C PRO A 41 17.78 -44.65 -39.39
N ASP A 42 17.98 -44.96 -40.67
CA ASP A 42 19.12 -45.78 -41.11
C ASP A 42 20.45 -45.19 -40.64
N GLY A 43 21.32 -46.04 -40.08
CA GLY A 43 22.64 -45.66 -39.58
C GLY A 43 22.71 -45.27 -38.10
N TRP A 44 21.59 -45.23 -37.38
CA TRP A 44 21.58 -45.06 -35.92
C TRP A 44 21.57 -46.43 -35.21
N PRO A 45 22.34 -46.60 -34.12
CA PRO A 45 22.37 -47.87 -33.39
C PRO A 45 20.98 -48.19 -32.81
N TYR A 46 20.47 -49.38 -33.12
CA TYR A 46 19.22 -49.91 -32.59
C TYR A 46 19.54 -50.91 -31.46
N VAL A 47 18.86 -50.80 -30.32
CA VAL A 47 19.04 -51.69 -29.17
C VAL A 47 17.74 -52.41 -28.87
N GLU A 48 17.67 -53.72 -29.04
CA GLU A 48 16.43 -54.42 -28.73
C GLU A 48 16.15 -54.33 -27.22
N LEU A 49 15.00 -53.74 -26.86
CA LEU A 49 14.56 -53.55 -25.48
C LEU A 49 13.40 -54.52 -25.22
N ASP A 50 13.57 -55.43 -24.26
CA ASP A 50 12.50 -56.32 -23.80
C ASP A 50 11.53 -55.56 -22.90
N VAL A 51 10.55 -54.90 -23.50
CA VAL A 51 9.51 -54.13 -22.83
C VAL A 51 8.12 -54.52 -23.36
N PRO A 52 7.06 -54.47 -22.53
CA PRO A 52 5.72 -54.84 -22.98
C PRO A 52 5.23 -54.01 -24.18
N ASP A 53 4.47 -54.60 -25.09
CA ASP A 53 3.95 -53.95 -26.33
C ASP A 53 3.25 -52.59 -26.11
N ARG A 54 2.68 -52.38 -24.91
CA ARG A 54 1.99 -51.13 -24.55
C ARG A 54 2.92 -50.02 -24.07
N PHE A 55 4.20 -50.30 -23.85
CA PHE A 55 5.15 -49.36 -23.25
C PHE A 55 5.36 -48.12 -24.12
N PHE A 56 5.76 -48.28 -25.38
CA PHE A 56 6.04 -47.15 -26.29
C PHE A 56 4.80 -46.30 -26.63
N PRO A 57 3.61 -46.87 -26.91
CA PRO A 57 2.39 -46.08 -27.07
C PRO A 57 2.03 -45.28 -25.81
N THR A 58 2.18 -45.89 -24.62
CA THR A 58 1.88 -45.21 -23.33
C THR A 58 2.86 -44.06 -23.09
N MET A 59 4.16 -44.28 -23.29
CA MET A 59 5.18 -43.24 -23.14
C MET A 59 4.98 -42.09 -24.15
N THR A 60 4.66 -42.41 -25.41
CA THR A 60 4.33 -41.40 -26.43
C THR A 60 3.12 -40.58 -26.01
N ALA A 61 2.07 -41.22 -25.49
CA ALA A 61 0.88 -40.53 -25.00
C ALA A 61 1.16 -39.63 -23.80
N VAL A 62 1.97 -40.08 -22.83
CA VAL A 62 2.37 -39.28 -21.66
C VAL A 62 3.21 -38.07 -22.09
N ILE A 63 4.21 -38.26 -22.96
CA ILE A 63 5.03 -37.16 -23.47
C ILE A 63 4.19 -36.19 -24.29
N GLY A 64 3.25 -36.69 -25.11
CA GLY A 64 2.30 -35.89 -25.87
C GLY A 64 1.40 -35.04 -24.99
N LEU A 65 0.87 -35.59 -23.88
CA LEU A 65 0.06 -34.85 -22.91
C LEU A 65 0.88 -33.76 -22.20
N VAL A 66 2.13 -34.05 -21.83
CA VAL A 66 3.06 -33.04 -21.27
C VAL A 66 3.30 -31.94 -22.30
N GLY A 67 3.62 -32.29 -23.54
CA GLY A 67 3.81 -31.35 -24.65
C GLY A 67 2.58 -30.46 -24.88
N LEU A 68 1.38 -31.02 -24.86
CA LEU A 68 0.12 -30.28 -24.98
C LEU A 68 -0.09 -29.30 -23.81
N GLY A 69 0.25 -29.70 -22.58
CA GLY A 69 0.25 -28.82 -21.40
C GLY A 69 1.20 -27.62 -21.54
N PHE A 70 2.41 -27.85 -22.07
CA PHE A 70 3.36 -26.77 -22.34
C PHE A 70 2.95 -25.90 -23.54
N LEU A 71 2.35 -26.48 -24.59
CA LEU A 71 1.83 -25.73 -25.75
C LEU A 71 0.68 -24.81 -25.34
N THR A 72 -0.30 -25.32 -24.60
CA THR A 72 -1.40 -24.51 -24.04
C THR A 72 -0.87 -23.44 -23.10
N GLY A 73 0.08 -23.80 -22.24
CA GLY A 73 0.81 -22.85 -21.40
C GLY A 73 1.56 -21.76 -22.19
N THR A 74 2.13 -22.09 -23.35
CA THR A 74 2.81 -21.16 -24.26
C THR A 74 1.80 -20.24 -24.95
N ALA A 75 0.69 -20.77 -25.45
CA ALA A 75 -0.38 -19.98 -26.07
C ALA A 75 -0.96 -18.94 -25.09
N VAL A 76 -1.20 -19.34 -23.83
CA VAL A 76 -1.62 -18.44 -22.76
C VAL A 76 -0.55 -17.37 -22.50
N ALA A 77 0.73 -17.74 -22.42
CA ALA A 77 1.82 -16.80 -22.21
C ALA A 77 1.98 -15.80 -23.37
N VAL A 78 1.84 -16.24 -24.63
CA VAL A 78 1.85 -15.38 -25.83
C VAL A 78 0.66 -14.42 -25.83
N ALA A 79 -0.54 -14.90 -25.47
CA ALA A 79 -1.73 -14.05 -25.35
C ALA A 79 -1.55 -12.99 -24.24
N GLN A 80 -0.97 -13.38 -23.09
CA GLN A 80 -0.61 -12.46 -22.02
C GLN A 80 0.44 -11.43 -22.47
N TRP A 81 1.46 -11.86 -23.22
CA TRP A 81 2.52 -11.00 -23.73
C TRP A 81 2.00 -9.97 -24.73
N ARG A 82 1.18 -10.39 -25.71
CA ARG A 82 0.53 -9.47 -26.66
C ARG A 82 -0.37 -8.46 -25.93
N THR A 83 -1.04 -8.89 -24.88
CA THR A 83 -1.88 -8.03 -24.03
C THR A 83 -1.02 -7.02 -23.25
N ALA A 84 0.11 -7.44 -22.68
CA ALA A 84 1.06 -6.55 -22.00
C ALA A 84 1.64 -5.48 -22.94
N ARG A 85 2.06 -5.87 -24.16
CA ARG A 85 2.51 -4.93 -25.21
C ARG A 85 1.42 -3.95 -25.65
N ARG A 86 0.15 -4.36 -25.64
CA ARG A 86 -0.98 -3.46 -25.89
C ARG A 86 -1.10 -2.42 -24.77
N TYR A 87 -0.94 -2.83 -23.51
CA TYR A 87 -0.97 -1.92 -22.37
C TYR A 87 0.19 -0.93 -22.35
N GLU A 88 1.41 -1.31 -22.77
CA GLU A 88 2.52 -0.35 -22.95
C GLU A 88 2.15 0.77 -23.92
N ARG A 89 1.56 0.41 -25.06
CA ARG A 89 1.08 1.40 -26.06
C ARG A 89 -0.03 2.27 -25.50
N TRP A 90 -0.96 1.71 -24.73
CA TRP A 90 -2.03 2.49 -24.08
C TRP A 90 -1.49 3.42 -22.98
N ALA A 91 -0.41 3.06 -22.29
CA ALA A 91 0.20 3.93 -21.28
C ALA A 91 0.82 5.20 -21.88
N GLN A 92 1.22 5.15 -23.15
CA GLN A 92 1.74 6.30 -23.90
C GLN A 92 0.64 7.21 -24.46
N ASP A 93 -0.58 6.69 -24.60
CA ASP A 93 -1.75 7.40 -25.11
C ASP A 93 -2.55 8.02 -23.94
N PRO A 94 -2.60 9.35 -23.78
CA PRO A 94 -3.27 10.00 -22.65
C PRO A 94 -4.77 9.66 -22.51
N GLU A 95 -5.46 9.34 -23.61
CA GLU A 95 -6.89 9.00 -23.58
C GLU A 95 -7.12 7.55 -23.15
N ARG A 96 -6.17 6.66 -23.47
CA ARG A 96 -6.23 5.23 -23.13
C ARG A 96 -5.46 4.86 -21.88
N ALA A 97 -4.67 5.78 -21.33
CA ALA A 97 -3.91 5.63 -20.10
C ALA A 97 -4.80 5.14 -18.93
N ALA A 98 -6.06 5.57 -18.90
CA ALA A 98 -7.09 5.13 -17.95
C ALA A 98 -7.37 3.62 -17.97
N LEU A 99 -7.14 2.97 -19.11
CA LEU A 99 -7.45 1.56 -19.34
C LEU A 99 -6.31 0.62 -18.95
N VAL A 100 -5.14 1.14 -18.60
CA VAL A 100 -3.97 0.35 -18.21
C VAL A 100 -4.24 -0.29 -16.83
N PRO A 101 -4.30 -1.62 -16.70
CA PRO A 101 -4.42 -2.26 -15.40
C PRO A 101 -3.07 -2.26 -14.66
N PRO A 102 -3.08 -2.30 -13.32
CA PRO A 102 -1.85 -2.43 -12.55
C PRO A 102 -1.20 -3.82 -12.73
N GLU A 103 0.11 -3.88 -12.52
CA GLU A 103 0.89 -5.12 -12.50
C GLU A 103 0.55 -6.09 -11.35
N ALA A 104 0.83 -7.37 -11.58
CA ALA A 104 0.65 -8.45 -10.60
C ALA A 104 1.46 -8.26 -9.34
N ARG A 105 2.70 -7.78 -9.51
CA ARG A 105 3.62 -7.52 -8.41
C ARG A 105 3.14 -6.32 -7.58
N HIS A 106 2.60 -5.30 -8.23
CA HIS A 106 1.89 -4.20 -7.58
C HIS A 106 0.64 -4.68 -6.80
N ASP A 107 0.01 -5.74 -7.30
CA ASP A 107 -1.11 -6.39 -6.62
C ASP A 107 -0.71 -7.25 -5.41
N SER A 108 0.45 -7.93 -5.47
CA SER A 108 0.91 -8.90 -4.46
C SER A 108 1.43 -8.24 -3.18
N VAL A 109 2.09 -7.08 -3.27
CA VAL A 109 2.50 -6.27 -2.09
C VAL A 109 1.30 -5.88 -1.22
N ARG A 110 0.10 -5.80 -1.81
CA ARG A 110 -1.14 -5.60 -1.06
C ARG A 110 -1.86 -6.89 -0.71
N ARG A 111 -1.66 -8.00 -1.41
CA ARG A 111 -2.26 -9.26 -0.93
C ARG A 111 -1.71 -9.59 0.46
N SER A 112 -0.43 -9.38 0.72
CA SER A 112 0.10 -9.49 2.09
C SER A 112 -0.50 -8.47 3.08
N GLY A 113 -0.87 -7.25 2.66
CA GLY A 113 -1.40 -6.19 3.55
C GLY A 113 -2.94 -6.05 3.66
N ARG A 114 -3.73 -6.41 2.64
CA ARG A 114 -5.21 -6.41 2.67
C ARG A 114 -5.76 -7.77 3.11
N LEU A 115 -5.10 -8.88 2.78
CA LEU A 115 -5.36 -10.14 3.48
C LEU A 115 -4.90 -10.07 4.95
N SER A 116 -4.17 -9.05 5.43
CA SER A 116 -3.83 -8.94 6.86
C SER A 116 -4.86 -8.21 7.73
N VAL A 117 -5.84 -7.51 7.14
CA VAL A 117 -6.89 -6.84 7.91
C VAL A 117 -8.20 -7.59 7.78
N ARG A 118 -8.84 -7.66 6.60
CA ARG A 118 -10.07 -8.46 6.46
C ARG A 118 -9.81 -9.95 6.54
N ALA A 119 -8.84 -10.46 5.78
CA ALA A 119 -8.44 -11.84 5.95
C ALA A 119 -7.57 -12.02 7.20
N GLY A 120 -7.00 -10.98 7.83
CA GLY A 120 -6.37 -11.13 9.13
C GLY A 120 -7.41 -11.26 10.23
N TYR A 121 -8.58 -10.62 10.12
CA TYR A 121 -9.69 -10.81 11.05
C TYR A 121 -10.46 -12.10 10.76
N TYR A 122 -10.59 -12.48 9.49
CA TYR A 122 -11.16 -13.78 9.11
C TYR A 122 -10.21 -14.92 9.45
N THR A 123 -8.90 -14.75 9.22
CA THR A 123 -7.87 -15.74 9.59
C THR A 123 -7.64 -15.71 11.08
N VAL A 124 -7.60 -14.58 11.79
CA VAL A 124 -7.55 -14.57 13.28
C VAL A 124 -8.85 -15.12 13.84
N GLY A 125 -10.00 -14.87 13.23
CA GLY A 125 -11.28 -15.46 13.66
C GLY A 125 -11.36 -16.96 13.40
N VAL A 126 -10.90 -17.42 12.22
CA VAL A 126 -10.80 -18.84 11.84
C VAL A 126 -9.68 -19.52 12.61
N PHE A 127 -8.58 -18.85 12.92
CA PHE A 127 -7.44 -19.36 13.67
C PHE A 127 -7.75 -19.38 15.16
N LEU A 128 -8.35 -18.34 15.75
CA LEU A 128 -8.92 -18.43 17.11
C LEU A 128 -10.01 -19.50 17.15
N GLY A 129 -10.91 -19.54 16.17
CA GLY A 129 -11.95 -20.56 16.08
C GLY A 129 -11.38 -21.96 15.97
N SER A 130 -10.33 -22.16 15.17
CA SER A 130 -9.67 -23.44 14.98
C SER A 130 -8.79 -23.81 16.19
N TRP A 131 -8.16 -22.85 16.87
CA TRP A 131 -7.41 -23.10 18.10
C TRP A 131 -8.32 -23.37 19.28
N VAL A 132 -9.45 -22.65 19.40
CA VAL A 132 -10.50 -22.97 20.37
C VAL A 132 -11.07 -24.34 20.07
N ALA A 133 -11.32 -24.69 18.80
CA ALA A 133 -11.75 -26.03 18.42
C ALA A 133 -10.68 -27.10 18.72
N VAL A 134 -9.38 -26.84 18.50
CA VAL A 134 -8.28 -27.75 18.83
C VAL A 134 -8.14 -27.91 20.34
N ILE A 135 -8.27 -26.84 21.12
CA ILE A 135 -8.26 -26.90 22.59
C ILE A 135 -9.47 -27.67 23.10
N LEU A 136 -10.66 -27.40 22.58
CA LEU A 136 -11.87 -28.13 22.95
C LEU A 136 -11.79 -29.60 22.53
N ALA A 137 -11.22 -29.90 21.36
CA ALA A 137 -10.98 -31.26 20.89
C ALA A 137 -9.92 -31.97 21.75
N ALA A 138 -8.86 -31.28 22.15
CA ALA A 138 -7.84 -31.83 23.05
C ALA A 138 -8.40 -32.05 24.46
N LEU A 139 -9.24 -31.15 24.97
CA LEU A 139 -9.94 -31.30 26.25
C LEU A 139 -10.98 -32.43 26.19
N ALA A 140 -11.72 -32.54 25.09
CA ALA A 140 -12.68 -33.63 24.86
C ALA A 140 -11.95 -34.97 24.71
N PHE A 141 -10.85 -35.02 23.95
CA PHE A 141 -10.01 -36.20 23.81
C PHE A 141 -9.39 -36.62 25.14
N TYR A 142 -8.88 -35.67 25.93
CA TYR A 142 -8.41 -35.93 27.29
C TYR A 142 -9.53 -36.42 28.20
N GLY A 143 -10.73 -35.83 28.12
CA GLY A 143 -11.91 -36.29 28.87
C GLY A 143 -12.34 -37.72 28.48
N VAL A 144 -12.24 -38.08 27.21
CA VAL A 144 -12.47 -39.44 26.71
C VAL A 144 -11.41 -40.41 27.24
N LEU A 145 -10.13 -40.04 27.23
CA LEU A 145 -9.06 -40.86 27.81
C LEU A 145 -9.26 -41.08 29.32
N VAL A 146 -9.76 -40.07 30.04
CA VAL A 146 -10.11 -40.19 31.47
C VAL A 146 -11.31 -41.12 31.68
N LEU A 147 -12.36 -41.02 30.85
CA LEU A 147 -13.54 -41.89 30.93
C LEU A 147 -13.22 -43.36 30.58
N LEU A 148 -12.27 -43.59 29.68
CA LEU A 148 -11.82 -44.93 29.28
C LEU A 148 -10.80 -45.56 30.24
N GLY A 149 -10.35 -44.83 31.27
CA GLY A 149 -9.36 -45.33 32.23
C GLY A 149 -7.93 -45.45 31.67
N GLU A 150 -7.68 -44.99 30.44
CA GLU A 150 -6.35 -45.04 29.79
C GLU A 150 -5.53 -43.76 29.99
N ALA A 151 -6.10 -42.74 30.63
CA ALA A 151 -5.30 -41.61 31.08
C ALA A 151 -4.24 -42.13 32.05
N PRO A 152 -2.94 -41.82 31.86
CA PRO A 152 -1.84 -42.43 32.61
C PRO A 152 -2.06 -42.22 34.12
N THR A 153 -2.52 -43.28 34.78
CA THR A 153 -2.64 -43.42 36.23
C THR A 153 -1.26 -43.75 36.79
N GLN A 154 -0.28 -42.86 36.58
CA GLN A 154 1.00 -43.00 37.26
C GLN A 154 0.79 -42.53 38.71
N GLU A 155 0.83 -43.50 39.61
CA GLU A 155 0.18 -43.49 40.93
C GLU A 155 0.85 -42.59 41.98
N ASP A 156 1.92 -41.83 41.69
CA ASP A 156 2.65 -41.16 42.80
C ASP A 156 3.27 -39.77 42.56
N ASP A 157 2.87 -38.99 41.54
CA ASP A 157 3.28 -37.56 41.48
C ASP A 157 2.34 -36.62 40.69
N SER A 158 1.04 -36.97 40.61
CA SER A 158 0.11 -36.39 39.62
C SER A 158 -0.60 -35.08 40.01
N ARG A 159 -0.37 -34.53 41.22
CA ARG A 159 -0.97 -33.23 41.60
C ARG A 159 -0.25 -32.06 40.94
N LEU A 160 1.07 -32.08 40.95
CA LEU A 160 1.88 -31.01 40.35
C LEU A 160 1.68 -30.96 38.83
N GLY A 161 1.66 -32.09 38.14
CA GLY A 161 1.39 -32.16 36.69
C GLY A 161 0.04 -31.54 36.30
N LYS A 162 -1.04 -31.87 37.02
CA LYS A 162 -2.37 -31.28 36.79
C LYS A 162 -2.39 -29.77 37.03
N ILE A 163 -1.70 -29.31 38.08
CA ILE A 163 -1.55 -27.87 38.37
C ILE A 163 -0.78 -27.17 37.24
N TYR A 164 0.35 -27.72 36.78
CA TYR A 164 1.14 -27.13 35.69
C TYR A 164 0.38 -27.07 34.37
N THR A 165 -0.35 -28.13 34.00
CA THR A 165 -1.19 -28.14 32.80
C THR A 165 -2.32 -27.12 32.89
N GLY A 166 -2.98 -27.01 34.05
CA GLY A 166 -4.03 -26.01 34.28
C GLY A 166 -3.51 -24.58 34.20
N VAL A 167 -2.38 -24.29 34.84
CA VAL A 167 -1.71 -22.98 34.79
C VAL A 167 -1.27 -22.65 33.37
N PHE A 168 -0.69 -23.61 32.64
CA PHE A 168 -0.28 -23.41 31.25
C PHE A 168 -1.46 -23.08 30.34
N LEU A 169 -2.57 -23.83 30.42
CA LEU A 169 -3.78 -23.56 29.64
C LEU A 169 -4.39 -22.20 29.97
N ALA A 170 -4.40 -21.81 31.26
CA ALA A 170 -4.89 -20.50 31.68
C ALA A 170 -4.03 -19.36 31.13
N LEU A 171 -2.70 -19.46 31.24
CA LEU A 171 -1.77 -18.48 30.70
C LEU A 171 -1.86 -18.38 29.18
N PHE A 172 -1.98 -19.52 28.49
CA PHE A 172 -2.17 -19.56 27.05
C PHE A 172 -3.50 -18.91 26.62
N ALA A 173 -4.60 -19.23 27.30
CA ALA A 173 -5.90 -18.61 27.06
C ALA A 173 -5.85 -17.10 27.25
N VAL A 174 -5.20 -16.60 28.31
CA VAL A 174 -5.00 -15.17 28.54
C VAL A 174 -4.13 -14.55 27.43
N ALA A 175 -3.04 -15.22 27.03
CA ALA A 175 -2.16 -14.77 25.97
C ALA A 175 -2.85 -14.66 24.60
N CYS A 176 -3.86 -15.51 24.33
CA CYS A 176 -4.68 -15.44 23.12
C CYS A 176 -5.84 -14.42 23.25
N LEU A 177 -6.50 -14.36 24.40
CA LEU A 177 -7.69 -13.54 24.62
C LEU A 177 -7.35 -12.05 24.64
N VAL A 178 -6.23 -11.66 25.27
CA VAL A 178 -5.85 -10.24 25.39
C VAL A 178 -5.65 -9.57 24.00
N PRO A 179 -4.86 -10.14 23.07
CA PRO A 179 -4.77 -9.62 21.70
C PRO A 179 -6.11 -9.65 20.95
N ALA A 180 -6.90 -10.71 21.10
CA ALA A 180 -8.20 -10.84 20.43
C ALA A 180 -9.17 -9.72 20.88
N VAL A 181 -9.29 -9.48 22.18
CA VAL A 181 -10.10 -8.40 22.76
C VAL A 181 -9.57 -7.04 22.31
N ALA A 182 -8.25 -6.84 22.26
CA ALA A 182 -7.65 -5.59 21.79
C ALA A 182 -7.95 -5.33 20.30
N LEU A 183 -7.86 -6.36 19.45
CA LEU A 183 -8.19 -6.27 18.02
C LEU A 183 -9.69 -6.03 17.80
N PHE A 184 -10.55 -6.74 18.54
CA PHE A 184 -12.00 -6.58 18.47
C PHE A 184 -12.43 -5.17 18.89
N ARG A 185 -11.94 -4.66 20.03
CA ARG A 185 -12.22 -3.29 20.50
C ARG A 185 -11.82 -2.26 19.46
N ARG A 186 -10.66 -2.42 18.82
CA ARG A 186 -10.19 -1.52 17.76
C ARG A 186 -11.05 -1.60 16.51
N TRP A 187 -11.41 -2.80 16.08
CA TRP A 187 -12.32 -3.01 14.96
C TRP A 187 -13.67 -2.34 15.21
N TYR A 188 -14.26 -2.58 16.38
CA TYR A 188 -15.52 -1.99 16.79
C TYR A 188 -15.45 -0.45 16.77
N SER A 189 -14.39 0.13 17.34
CA SER A 189 -14.17 1.59 17.30
C SER A 189 -14.06 2.11 15.87
N SER A 190 -13.26 1.48 15.00
CA SER A 190 -13.12 1.89 13.60
C SER A 190 -14.46 1.83 12.86
N ARG A 191 -15.25 0.77 13.05
CA ARG A 191 -16.57 0.62 12.43
C ARG A 191 -17.58 1.62 12.95
N THR A 192 -17.54 1.91 14.24
CA THR A 192 -18.42 2.91 14.85
C THR A 192 -18.12 4.29 14.29
N VAL A 193 -16.84 4.65 14.18
CA VAL A 193 -16.43 5.93 13.59
C VAL A 193 -16.77 6.00 12.11
N GLU A 194 -16.58 4.91 11.35
CA GLU A 194 -16.96 4.84 9.93
C GLU A 194 -18.46 5.12 9.77
N ARG A 195 -19.32 4.46 10.55
CA ARG A 195 -20.77 4.72 10.55
C ARG A 195 -21.12 6.15 10.95
N LEU A 196 -20.50 6.67 12.02
CA LEU A 196 -20.72 8.06 12.45
C LEU A 196 -20.24 9.06 11.39
N SER A 197 -19.20 8.73 10.61
CA SER A 197 -18.72 9.59 9.53
C SER A 197 -19.64 9.59 8.30
N GLU A 198 -20.57 8.65 8.23
CA GLU A 198 -21.57 8.52 7.17
C GLU A 198 -22.96 9.01 7.64
N ASP A 199 -23.13 9.35 8.92
CA ASP A 199 -24.40 9.75 9.49
C ASP A 199 -24.83 11.13 8.95
N PRO A 200 -25.94 11.23 8.20
CA PRO A 200 -26.40 12.50 7.65
C PRO A 200 -26.73 13.54 8.73
N ASN A 201 -27.09 13.12 9.95
CA ASN A 201 -27.38 14.05 11.05
C ASN A 201 -26.13 14.76 11.58
N LEU A 202 -24.94 14.21 11.29
CA LEU A 202 -23.66 14.80 11.67
C LEU A 202 -23.07 15.69 10.56
N VAL A 203 -23.68 15.70 9.38
CA VAL A 203 -23.41 16.69 8.34
C VAL A 203 -24.05 18.01 8.81
N GLY A 204 -23.25 18.94 9.32
CA GLY A 204 -23.75 20.29 9.60
C GLY A 204 -24.46 20.81 8.34
N LEU A 205 -25.66 21.41 8.51
CA LEU A 205 -26.63 21.82 7.48
C LEU A 205 -26.09 22.62 6.28
N THR A 206 -24.81 22.98 6.27
CA THR A 206 -24.10 23.37 5.06
C THR A 206 -24.00 22.18 4.11
N LEU A 207 -24.97 22.10 3.18
CA LEU A 207 -24.84 21.40 1.91
C LEU A 207 -23.48 21.77 1.32
N SER A 208 -22.49 20.90 1.53
CA SER A 208 -21.28 20.93 0.76
C SER A 208 -21.76 20.73 -0.67
N HIS A 209 -21.85 21.81 -1.44
CA HIS A 209 -21.86 21.66 -2.89
C HIS A 209 -20.69 20.73 -3.14
N PRO A 210 -20.93 19.53 -3.71
CA PRO A 210 -19.85 18.60 -3.95
C PRO A 210 -18.75 19.42 -4.59
N ALA A 211 -17.51 19.31 -4.10
CA ALA A 211 -16.38 19.99 -4.70
C ALA A 211 -16.32 19.52 -6.16
N LEU A 212 -17.04 20.23 -7.03
CA LEU A 212 -17.21 19.83 -8.41
C LEU A 212 -15.81 20.02 -8.98
N VAL A 213 -15.24 18.91 -9.45
CA VAL A 213 -14.16 18.98 -10.42
C VAL A 213 -14.68 19.91 -11.50
N SER A 214 -13.93 20.95 -11.85
CA SER A 214 -14.40 21.95 -12.81
C SER A 214 -14.89 21.20 -14.05
N PRO A 215 -16.19 21.27 -14.38
CA PRO A 215 -16.73 20.47 -15.48
C PRO A 215 -16.12 20.90 -16.83
N ARG A 216 -15.52 22.09 -16.86
CA ARG A 216 -14.76 22.61 -17.99
C ARG A 216 -13.28 22.27 -17.86
N ARG A 217 -12.79 21.50 -18.83
CA ARG A 217 -11.38 21.23 -19.10
C ARG A 217 -10.63 22.52 -19.50
N ALA A 218 -9.34 22.60 -19.20
CA ALA A 218 -8.48 23.68 -19.67
C ALA A 218 -8.40 23.72 -21.21
N SER A 219 -8.46 24.93 -21.77
CA SER A 219 -8.35 25.17 -23.22
C SER A 219 -6.94 24.86 -23.75
N ALA A 220 -5.91 25.04 -22.92
CA ALA A 220 -4.53 24.72 -23.23
C ALA A 220 -3.94 23.84 -22.12
N ILE A 221 -3.61 22.60 -22.48
CA ILE A 221 -2.95 21.64 -21.58
C ILE A 221 -1.49 21.50 -22.05
N PRO A 222 -0.51 21.96 -21.26
CA PRO A 222 0.90 21.87 -21.64
C PRO A 222 1.38 20.42 -21.61
N SER A 223 2.46 20.14 -22.33
CA SER A 223 3.08 18.81 -22.33
C SER A 223 3.63 18.47 -20.93
N LEU A 224 3.52 17.20 -20.55
CA LEU A 224 3.94 16.73 -19.23
C LEU A 224 5.17 15.81 -19.31
N ASP A 225 6.22 16.17 -18.58
CA ASP A 225 7.39 15.34 -18.27
C ASP A 225 7.22 14.74 -16.85
N VAL A 226 6.95 13.44 -16.76
CA VAL A 226 6.84 12.73 -15.48
C VAL A 226 8.19 12.08 -15.19
N ARG A 227 8.89 12.52 -14.15
CA ARG A 227 10.20 11.98 -13.77
C ARG A 227 10.14 11.20 -12.48
N PHE A 228 10.41 9.90 -12.57
CA PHE A 228 10.65 9.05 -11.41
C PHE A 228 12.06 9.28 -10.89
N GLN A 229 12.17 9.80 -9.68
CA GLN A 229 13.45 10.07 -9.05
C GLN A 229 13.74 8.99 -8.01
N PRO A 230 14.83 8.22 -8.14
CA PRO A 230 15.24 7.29 -7.10
C PRO A 230 15.62 8.07 -5.83
N PRO A 231 15.74 7.41 -4.66
CA PRO A 231 16.26 8.03 -3.46
C PRO A 231 17.59 8.72 -3.76
N ILE A 232 17.66 10.03 -3.51
CA ILE A 232 18.88 10.79 -3.75
C ILE A 232 19.84 10.46 -2.61
N ALA A 233 21.01 9.90 -2.93
CA ALA A 233 22.10 9.84 -1.97
C ALA A 233 22.82 11.19 -1.99
N GLY A 234 22.96 11.84 -0.83
CA GLY A 234 23.65 13.12 -0.73
C GLY A 234 24.16 13.39 0.67
N ARG A 235 25.35 14.00 0.76
CA ARG A 235 25.81 14.66 1.98
C ARG A 235 25.19 16.06 2.03
N TYR A 236 24.68 16.44 3.20
CA TYR A 236 24.05 17.74 3.40
C TYR A 236 25.07 18.77 3.88
N ALA A 237 24.71 20.04 3.69
CA ALA A 237 25.20 21.11 4.53
C ALA A 237 24.88 20.82 6.01
N GLU A 238 25.55 21.53 6.91
CA GLU A 238 25.25 21.45 8.35
C GLU A 238 23.75 21.65 8.59
N LEU A 239 23.12 20.67 9.26
CA LEU A 239 21.71 20.73 9.62
C LEU A 239 21.60 21.36 11.01
N HIS A 240 20.70 22.31 11.15
CA HIS A 240 20.50 23.07 12.38
C HIS A 240 19.33 22.53 13.19
N GLN A 241 19.29 22.88 14.47
CA GLN A 241 18.15 22.55 15.32
C GLN A 241 16.89 23.30 14.86
N VAL A 242 15.76 22.61 14.82
CA VAL A 242 14.46 23.19 14.49
C VAL A 242 14.05 24.22 15.55
N THR A 243 13.72 25.42 15.11
CA THR A 243 13.11 26.48 15.92
C THR A 243 11.71 26.81 15.42
N ARG A 244 11.00 27.72 16.10
CA ARG A 244 9.66 28.11 15.70
C ARG A 244 9.66 28.83 14.34
N GLU A 245 10.70 29.60 14.07
CA GLU A 245 10.85 30.45 12.90
C GLU A 245 11.65 29.79 11.78
N LYS A 246 12.51 28.82 12.12
CA LYS A 246 13.45 28.20 11.18
C LYS A 246 13.45 26.68 11.28
N ASN A 247 13.42 26.03 10.13
CA ASN A 247 13.58 24.60 9.96
C ASN A 247 15.07 24.20 9.97
N VAL A 248 15.35 22.92 9.75
CA VAL A 248 16.73 22.36 9.80
C VAL A 248 17.72 22.92 8.78
N ILE A 249 17.28 23.74 7.82
CA ILE A 249 18.13 24.41 6.84
C ILE A 249 18.04 25.95 6.94
N ASP A 250 17.67 26.47 8.11
CA ASP A 250 17.54 27.90 8.41
C ASP A 250 16.48 28.66 7.59
N ARG A 251 15.40 27.98 7.20
CA ARG A 251 14.31 28.56 6.40
C ARG A 251 12.99 28.51 7.13
N ARG A 252 12.04 29.38 6.77
CA ARG A 252 10.69 29.36 7.35
C ARG A 252 10.07 27.96 7.24
N PRO A 253 9.47 27.41 8.31
CA PRO A 253 8.80 26.13 8.23
C PRO A 253 7.64 26.15 7.24
N TRP A 254 7.55 25.09 6.45
CA TRP A 254 6.41 24.89 5.56
C TRP A 254 5.18 24.40 6.31
N ARG A 255 4.01 24.69 5.75
CA ARG A 255 2.79 23.93 5.99
C ARG A 255 2.70 22.88 4.89
N ILE A 256 2.78 21.61 5.27
CA ILE A 256 2.83 20.47 4.36
C ILE A 256 1.50 19.72 4.46
N ALA A 257 0.78 19.58 3.34
CA ALA A 257 -0.32 18.61 3.25
C ALA A 257 0.22 17.24 2.85
N TYR A 258 -0.08 16.21 3.63
CA TYR A 258 0.18 14.82 3.27
C TYR A 258 -1.13 14.13 2.90
N LEU A 259 -1.33 13.93 1.60
CA LEU A 259 -2.43 13.18 1.02
C LEU A 259 -1.96 11.75 0.74
N ARG A 260 -2.80 10.76 1.03
CA ARG A 260 -2.37 9.36 1.02
C ARG A 260 -3.49 8.45 0.61
N LEU A 261 -3.10 7.24 0.21
CA LEU A 261 -4.03 6.13 0.19
C LEU A 261 -4.59 5.87 1.60
N PHE A 262 -5.91 6.06 1.76
CA PHE A 262 -6.61 5.67 2.98
C PHE A 262 -6.30 4.19 3.28
N ASP A 263 -6.02 3.91 4.55
CA ASP A 263 -5.60 2.61 5.09
C ASP A 263 -4.19 2.12 4.74
N ASN A 264 -3.37 2.88 4.01
CA ASN A 264 -1.94 2.58 3.88
C ASN A 264 -1.15 3.05 5.11
N GLU A 265 -1.48 2.47 6.27
CA GLU A 265 -0.86 2.79 7.57
C GLU A 265 0.66 2.59 7.60
N PRO A 266 1.23 1.50 7.04
CA PRO A 266 2.67 1.34 6.85
C PRO A 266 3.38 2.59 6.33
N ARG A 267 2.86 3.15 5.23
CA ARG A 267 3.48 4.32 4.57
C ARG A 267 3.34 5.60 5.39
N VAL A 268 2.25 5.78 6.12
CA VAL A 268 2.14 6.91 7.05
C VAL A 268 3.17 6.84 8.15
N ARG A 269 3.40 5.65 8.72
CA ARG A 269 4.41 5.50 9.77
C ARG A 269 5.79 5.88 9.25
N ASP A 270 6.14 5.46 8.05
CA ASP A 270 7.41 5.83 7.42
C ASP A 270 7.48 7.32 7.11
N PHE A 271 6.41 7.90 6.57
CA PHE A 271 6.34 9.33 6.32
C PHE A 271 6.57 10.13 7.61
N MET A 272 5.92 9.75 8.71
CA MET A 272 6.06 10.42 10.01
C MET A 272 7.44 10.22 10.65
N ARG A 273 8.13 9.11 10.34
CA ARG A 273 9.51 8.85 10.75
C ARG A 273 10.54 9.54 9.84
N GLY A 274 10.14 9.98 8.66
CA GLY A 274 10.98 10.72 7.73
C GLY A 274 11.24 12.15 8.20
N ALA A 275 12.06 12.86 7.45
CA ALA A 275 12.48 14.22 7.76
C ALA A 275 11.41 15.27 7.47
N TRP A 276 10.23 14.93 6.97
CA TRP A 276 9.18 15.91 6.62
C TRP A 276 8.87 16.89 7.75
N ARG A 277 8.85 16.38 8.99
CA ARG A 277 8.61 17.15 10.20
C ARG A 277 9.82 18.01 10.61
N GLU A 278 11.01 17.77 10.09
CA GLU A 278 12.16 18.63 10.29
C GLU A 278 12.06 19.92 9.44
N PHE A 279 11.25 19.88 8.36
CA PHE A 279 11.10 20.98 7.39
C PHE A 279 9.83 21.82 7.59
N GLY A 280 8.81 21.28 8.25
CA GLY A 280 7.55 22.01 8.47
C GLY A 280 6.45 21.23 9.18
N TYR A 281 5.33 21.91 9.44
CA TYR A 281 4.12 21.36 10.02
C TYR A 281 3.43 20.42 9.03
N VAL A 282 3.15 19.19 9.47
CA VAL A 282 2.48 18.19 8.62
C VAL A 282 1.00 18.13 8.97
N HIS A 283 0.15 18.40 7.99
CA HIS A 283 -1.30 18.25 8.05
C HIS A 283 -1.71 17.02 7.24
N LEU A 284 -2.51 16.12 7.81
CA LEU A 284 -3.09 15.01 7.07
C LEU A 284 -4.56 14.82 7.42
N ILE A 285 -5.35 14.35 6.46
CA ILE A 285 -6.67 13.79 6.75
C ILE A 285 -6.46 12.34 7.17
N ARG A 286 -6.89 12.00 8.39
CA ARG A 286 -6.68 10.66 8.97
C ARG A 286 -7.89 9.76 8.72
N SER A 287 -7.63 8.45 8.63
CA SER A 287 -8.68 7.43 8.48
C SER A 287 -9.43 7.23 9.80
N ALA A 288 -10.72 6.86 9.73
CA ALA A 288 -11.51 6.42 10.89
C ALA A 288 -10.79 5.33 11.70
N ALA A 289 -10.01 4.48 11.03
CA ALA A 289 -9.29 3.41 11.69
C ALA A 289 -8.14 3.86 12.59
N SER A 290 -7.70 5.12 12.49
CA SER A 290 -6.68 5.71 13.38
C SER A 290 -7.24 6.16 14.73
N VAL A 291 -8.56 6.25 14.87
CA VAL A 291 -9.22 6.63 16.13
C VAL A 291 -9.00 5.56 17.19
N SER A 292 -8.53 5.99 18.36
CA SER A 292 -8.36 5.08 19.49
C SER A 292 -9.69 4.86 20.23
N PRO A 293 -9.87 3.72 20.93
CA PRO A 293 -11.05 3.51 21.77
C PRO A 293 -11.23 4.58 22.85
N ALA A 294 -10.15 5.17 23.35
CA ALA A 294 -10.20 6.24 24.34
C ALA A 294 -10.76 7.54 23.74
N GLU A 295 -10.33 7.88 22.52
CA GLU A 295 -10.83 9.04 21.78
C GLU A 295 -12.31 8.89 21.41
N LEU A 296 -12.75 7.70 21.02
CA LEU A 296 -14.18 7.44 20.78
C LEU A 296 -15.02 7.57 22.06
N ARG A 297 -14.54 7.04 23.19
CA ARG A 297 -15.23 7.24 24.48
C ARG A 297 -15.31 8.71 24.85
N GLU A 298 -14.25 9.47 24.60
CA GLU A 298 -14.26 10.91 24.86
C GLU A 298 -15.25 11.64 23.95
N ALA A 299 -15.30 11.29 22.67
CA ALA A 299 -16.30 11.81 21.75
C ALA A 299 -17.74 11.51 22.21
N HIS A 300 -18.00 10.34 22.78
CA HIS A 300 -19.31 10.03 23.36
C HIS A 300 -19.63 10.89 24.59
N ARG A 301 -18.63 11.21 25.42
CA ARG A 301 -18.82 12.10 26.60
C ARG A 301 -19.07 13.56 26.20
N LEU A 302 -18.36 14.06 25.19
CA LEU A 302 -18.40 15.47 24.78
C LEU A 302 -19.41 15.78 23.67
N GLY A 303 -20.01 14.74 23.07
CA GLY A 303 -20.88 14.81 21.89
C GLY A 303 -20.13 14.45 20.60
N THR A 304 -20.67 13.49 19.83
CA THR A 304 -20.05 12.95 18.60
C THR A 304 -19.90 13.98 17.49
N THR A 305 -20.71 15.04 17.47
CA THR A 305 -20.60 16.18 16.53
C THR A 305 -19.26 16.90 16.65
N LYS A 306 -18.67 16.95 17.85
CA LYS A 306 -17.36 17.56 18.10
C LYS A 306 -16.19 16.67 17.66
N MET A 307 -16.43 15.42 17.28
CA MET A 307 -15.38 14.51 16.84
C MET A 307 -14.88 14.80 15.42
N PHE A 308 -15.78 15.23 14.53
CA PHE A 308 -15.49 15.39 13.11
C PHE A 308 -15.37 16.86 12.70
N ILE A 309 -14.43 17.15 11.81
CA ILE A 309 -14.46 18.37 11.02
C ILE A 309 -15.49 18.17 9.91
N ASN A 310 -16.56 18.95 9.94
CA ASN A 310 -17.69 18.85 9.01
C ASN A 310 -18.03 20.18 8.31
N THR A 311 -17.30 21.27 8.59
CA THR A 311 -17.48 22.58 7.95
C THR A 311 -16.15 23.21 7.56
N ARG A 312 -16.18 24.10 6.55
CA ARG A 312 -14.99 24.86 6.12
C ARG A 312 -14.45 25.78 7.21
N ALA A 313 -15.34 26.47 7.94
CA ALA A 313 -14.94 27.36 9.03
C ALA A 313 -14.14 26.61 10.10
N ARG A 314 -14.65 25.46 10.54
CA ARG A 314 -13.96 24.59 11.51
C ARG A 314 -12.65 24.03 10.96
N MET A 315 -12.61 23.64 9.69
CA MET A 315 -11.37 23.19 9.04
C MET A 315 -10.32 24.31 9.05
N SER A 316 -10.68 25.52 8.65
CA SER A 316 -9.78 26.67 8.68
C SER A 316 -9.31 26.96 10.11
N GLU A 317 -10.21 26.97 11.10
CA GLU A 317 -9.84 27.15 12.51
C GLU A 317 -8.80 26.12 12.98
N GLU A 318 -9.02 24.83 12.69
CA GLU A 318 -8.07 23.77 13.04
C GLU A 318 -6.71 23.91 12.32
N LEU A 319 -6.71 24.45 11.09
CA LEU A 319 -5.47 24.75 10.36
C LEU A 319 -4.73 25.98 10.92
N TYR A 320 -5.46 26.98 11.44
CA TYR A 320 -4.87 28.17 12.05
C TYR A 320 -4.37 27.94 13.48
N ARG A 321 -4.93 26.96 14.20
CA ARG A 321 -4.46 26.54 15.54
C ARG A 321 -3.09 25.82 15.50
N GLN A 322 -2.09 26.38 14.82
CA GLN A 322 -0.74 25.82 14.76
C GLN A 322 -0.22 25.58 16.19
N PRO A 323 0.29 24.38 16.52
CA PRO A 323 0.92 24.19 17.82
C PRO A 323 2.13 25.13 17.91
N VAL A 324 2.22 25.84 19.02
CA VAL A 324 3.09 27.02 19.13
C VAL A 324 4.58 26.66 19.11
N HIS A 325 4.94 25.41 19.46
CA HIS A 325 6.33 25.00 19.64
C HIS A 325 6.70 23.71 18.90
N PRO A 326 7.85 23.68 18.21
CA PRO A 326 8.46 22.44 17.76
C PRO A 326 8.73 21.49 18.92
N LEU A 327 8.70 20.19 18.65
CA LEU A 327 9.20 19.18 19.56
C LEU A 327 10.73 19.27 19.64
N PRO A 328 11.31 19.18 20.85
CA PRO A 328 12.75 19.20 21.03
C PRO A 328 13.40 17.94 20.43
N ARG A 329 14.73 17.93 20.34
CA ARG A 329 15.49 16.73 19.96
C ARG A 329 15.15 15.57 20.91
N GLY A 330 14.94 14.37 20.36
CA GLY A 330 14.72 13.17 21.17
C GLY A 330 13.77 12.16 20.56
N ARG A 331 13.29 11.23 21.41
CA ARG A 331 12.30 10.23 21.02
C ARG A 331 10.91 10.73 21.37
N HIS A 332 9.99 10.68 20.41
CA HIS A 332 8.62 11.13 20.60
C HIS A 332 7.62 10.06 20.20
N ARG A 333 6.42 10.20 20.75
CA ARG A 333 5.29 9.32 20.50
C ARG A 333 4.16 10.12 19.85
N LEU A 334 4.00 9.96 18.54
CA LEU A 334 2.94 10.64 17.80
C LEU A 334 1.65 9.83 17.89
N LEU A 335 0.56 10.47 18.34
CA LEU A 335 -0.77 9.88 18.43
C LEU A 335 -1.66 10.39 17.29
N GLY A 336 -2.63 9.58 16.86
CA GLY A 336 -3.65 9.96 15.88
C GLY A 336 -3.21 10.02 14.41
N ALA A 337 -1.90 10.04 14.11
CA ALA A 337 -1.41 10.01 12.73
C ALA A 337 -1.63 8.64 12.04
N ALA A 338 -1.46 7.55 12.79
CA ALA A 338 -1.61 6.16 12.35
C ALA A 338 -2.37 5.35 13.41
N ARG A 339 -2.56 4.03 13.22
CA ARG A 339 -3.20 3.22 14.27
C ARG A 339 -2.26 3.08 15.45
N GLY A 340 -2.71 3.52 16.62
CA GLY A 340 -1.85 3.55 17.79
C GLY A 340 -0.72 4.58 17.65
N ALA A 341 0.40 4.33 18.31
CA ALA A 341 1.48 5.30 18.38
C ALA A 341 2.52 5.10 17.28
N VAL A 342 2.99 6.21 16.71
CA VAL A 342 4.18 6.23 15.87
C VAL A 342 5.35 6.70 16.72
N LEU A 343 6.31 5.82 16.95
CA LEU A 343 7.57 6.17 17.60
C LEU A 343 8.49 6.79 16.55
N VAL A 344 9.01 7.97 16.87
CA VAL A 344 9.91 8.76 16.03
C VAL A 344 11.13 9.20 16.83
N LYS A 345 12.26 9.41 16.14
CA LYS A 345 13.50 9.92 16.72
C LYS A 345 13.87 11.18 15.95
N ASP A 346 13.63 12.32 16.58
CA ASP A 346 13.80 13.63 15.97
C ASP A 346 15.21 14.13 16.33
N ALA A 347 16.16 13.92 15.42
CA ALA A 347 17.59 14.21 15.66
C ALA A 347 17.87 15.71 15.84
N TYR A 348 17.09 16.56 15.18
CA TYR A 348 17.23 18.02 15.19
C TYR A 348 16.03 18.72 15.84
N GLY A 349 15.14 17.97 16.49
CA GLY A 349 13.78 18.44 16.79
C GLY A 349 12.89 18.36 15.56
N SER A 350 11.61 18.69 15.71
CA SER A 350 10.62 18.53 14.64
C SER A 350 9.34 19.31 14.88
N TYR A 351 8.64 19.66 13.83
CA TYR A 351 7.31 20.24 13.93
C TYR A 351 6.24 19.17 14.23
N PRO A 352 5.20 19.54 14.98
CA PRO A 352 4.10 18.65 15.31
C PRO A 352 3.22 18.31 14.10
N VAL A 353 2.54 17.16 14.19
CA VAL A 353 1.63 16.65 13.17
C VAL A 353 0.19 16.99 13.54
N ARG A 354 -0.58 17.51 12.59
CA ARG A 354 -2.02 17.74 12.70
C ARG A 354 -2.78 16.69 11.90
N ALA A 355 -3.29 15.68 12.59
CA ALA A 355 -4.11 14.63 12.01
C ALA A 355 -5.60 14.98 12.14
N LEU A 356 -6.21 15.37 11.02
CA LEU A 356 -7.55 15.94 10.92
C LEU A 356 -8.57 14.82 10.62
N LEU A 357 -9.52 14.60 11.51
CA LEU A 357 -10.60 13.63 11.30
C LEU A 357 -11.80 14.33 10.68
N CYS A 358 -12.07 14.07 9.40
CA CYS A 358 -13.16 14.70 8.66
C CYS A 358 -14.39 13.81 8.61
N HIS A 359 -15.58 14.41 8.52
CA HIS A 359 -16.81 13.71 8.20
C HIS A 359 -16.78 13.19 6.74
N GLY A 360 -17.41 12.05 6.47
CA GLY A 360 -17.45 11.41 5.14
C GLY A 360 -18.15 12.27 4.08
N GLY A 361 -19.13 13.07 4.48
CA GLY A 361 -19.76 14.08 3.61
C GLY A 361 -18.89 15.32 3.32
N PHE A 362 -17.82 15.56 4.09
CA PHE A 362 -17.04 16.81 4.03
C PHE A 362 -15.60 16.64 3.53
N TRP A 363 -15.03 15.43 3.55
CA TRP A 363 -13.59 15.24 3.28
C TRP A 363 -13.11 15.82 1.94
N LYS A 364 -13.93 15.82 0.88
CA LYS A 364 -13.58 16.45 -0.41
C LYS A 364 -13.41 17.97 -0.29
N SER A 365 -14.34 18.62 0.41
CA SER A 365 -14.26 20.05 0.75
C SER A 365 -13.12 20.34 1.73
N ALA A 366 -12.80 19.39 2.61
CA ALA A 366 -11.65 19.49 3.50
C ALA A 366 -10.32 19.45 2.73
N VAL A 367 -10.18 18.55 1.74
CA VAL A 367 -9.01 18.51 0.85
C VAL A 367 -8.86 19.86 0.16
N ASP A 368 -9.94 20.39 -0.44
CA ASP A 368 -9.93 21.70 -1.07
C ASP A 368 -9.44 22.82 -0.15
N THR A 369 -9.98 22.86 1.06
CA THR A 369 -9.60 23.86 2.06
C THR A 369 -8.15 23.65 2.49
N LEU A 370 -7.69 22.41 2.65
CA LEU A 370 -6.30 22.11 2.99
C LEU A 370 -5.34 22.61 1.90
N LEU A 371 -5.64 22.35 0.62
CA LEU A 371 -4.79 22.74 -0.51
C LEU A 371 -4.57 24.26 -0.62
N THR A 372 -5.52 25.09 -0.15
CA THR A 372 -5.36 26.56 -0.17
C THR A 372 -4.53 27.09 0.99
N HIS A 373 -4.30 26.31 2.04
CA HIS A 373 -3.65 26.76 3.29
C HIS A 373 -2.23 26.20 3.48
N VAL A 374 -1.72 25.40 2.54
CA VAL A 374 -0.42 24.73 2.66
C VAL A 374 0.57 25.26 1.63
N ASP A 375 1.86 25.23 1.97
CA ASP A 375 2.94 25.71 1.11
C ASP A 375 3.41 24.59 0.15
N LEU A 376 3.40 23.34 0.63
CA LEU A 376 3.78 22.14 -0.12
C LEU A 376 2.71 21.04 0.03
N VAL A 377 2.43 20.33 -1.06
CA VAL A 377 1.57 19.14 -1.06
C VAL A 377 2.37 17.90 -1.40
N VAL A 378 2.21 16.85 -0.60
CA VAL A 378 2.81 15.54 -0.82
C VAL A 378 1.69 14.55 -1.03
N ILE A 379 1.63 13.93 -2.20
CA ILE A 379 0.66 12.86 -2.47
C ILE A 379 1.39 11.53 -2.50
N ASP A 380 1.03 10.63 -1.59
CA ASP A 380 1.57 9.29 -1.55
C ASP A 380 0.73 8.33 -2.39
N LEU A 381 1.28 7.97 -3.56
CA LEU A 381 0.72 7.03 -4.51
C LEU A 381 1.25 5.60 -4.30
N SER A 382 1.95 5.32 -3.19
CA SER A 382 2.39 3.97 -2.85
C SER A 382 1.18 3.03 -2.72
N GLY A 383 1.17 1.96 -3.51
CA GLY A 383 0.04 1.03 -3.63
C GLY A 383 -1.23 1.60 -4.29
N TYR A 384 -1.15 2.75 -4.99
CA TYR A 384 -2.28 3.36 -5.71
C TYR A 384 -2.85 2.43 -6.80
N ARG A 385 -4.16 2.45 -6.99
CA ARG A 385 -4.89 1.66 -7.99
C ARG A 385 -6.07 2.44 -8.52
N ARG A 386 -6.62 1.99 -9.64
CA ARG A 386 -7.80 2.58 -10.25
C ARG A 386 -9.03 2.59 -9.32
N GLU A 387 -9.16 1.60 -8.44
CA GLU A 387 -10.28 1.55 -7.46
C GLU A 387 -10.10 2.52 -6.28
N ASN A 388 -8.95 3.18 -6.17
CA ASN A 388 -8.70 4.16 -5.11
C ASN A 388 -9.26 5.52 -5.49
N GLU A 389 -10.59 5.59 -5.64
CA GLU A 389 -11.30 6.77 -6.12
C GLU A 389 -11.02 8.03 -5.29
N GLY A 390 -10.84 7.87 -3.96
CA GLY A 390 -10.45 8.96 -3.07
C GLY A 390 -9.11 9.59 -3.46
N THR A 391 -8.07 8.77 -3.67
CA THR A 391 -6.74 9.25 -4.07
C THR A 391 -6.73 9.74 -5.52
N ARG A 392 -7.55 9.16 -6.41
CA ARG A 392 -7.74 9.70 -7.77
C ARG A 392 -8.33 11.12 -7.71
N PHE A 393 -9.33 11.33 -6.86
CA PHE A 393 -9.89 12.66 -6.61
C PHE A 393 -8.82 13.61 -6.06
N GLU A 394 -8.06 13.21 -5.04
CA GLU A 394 -6.96 14.01 -4.47
C GLU A 394 -5.92 14.41 -5.53
N LEU A 395 -5.49 13.46 -6.37
CA LEU A 395 -4.55 13.72 -7.46
C LEU A 395 -5.10 14.74 -8.45
N GLN A 396 -6.36 14.58 -8.88
CA GLN A 396 -7.00 15.55 -9.77
C GLN A 396 -7.09 16.94 -9.12
N ARG A 397 -7.52 17.02 -7.85
CA ARG A 397 -7.64 18.31 -7.15
C ARG A 397 -6.31 19.03 -6.99
N VAL A 398 -5.22 18.30 -6.74
CA VAL A 398 -3.89 18.89 -6.66
C VAL A 398 -3.46 19.45 -8.02
N ILE A 399 -3.65 18.70 -9.10
CA ILE A 399 -3.35 19.19 -10.47
C ILE A 399 -4.19 20.42 -10.82
N ASP A 400 -5.44 20.46 -10.40
CA ASP A 400 -6.37 21.56 -10.69
C ASP A 400 -6.08 22.83 -9.88
N ARG A 401 -5.39 22.75 -8.74
CA ARG A 401 -5.33 23.88 -7.79
C ARG A 401 -3.95 24.25 -7.31
N VAL A 402 -2.97 23.37 -7.43
CA VAL A 402 -1.63 23.56 -6.88
C VAL A 402 -0.63 23.68 -8.03
N PRO A 403 0.17 24.75 -8.08
CA PRO A 403 1.24 24.86 -9.07
C PRO A 403 2.18 23.64 -9.00
N VAL A 404 2.64 23.14 -10.15
CA VAL A 404 3.41 21.89 -10.28
C VAL A 404 4.73 21.87 -9.48
N HIS A 405 5.26 23.04 -9.12
CA HIS A 405 6.44 23.17 -8.28
C HIS A 405 6.14 23.06 -6.78
N ARG A 406 4.87 23.19 -6.37
CA ARG A 406 4.38 23.11 -4.99
C ARG A 406 3.79 21.75 -4.61
N PHE A 407 3.97 20.74 -5.45
CA PHE A 407 3.67 19.37 -5.04
C PHE A 407 4.70 18.35 -5.50
N VAL A 408 4.77 17.25 -4.75
CA VAL A 408 5.58 16.07 -5.05
C VAL A 408 4.72 14.82 -4.89
N LEU A 409 4.92 13.86 -5.79
CA LEU A 409 4.27 12.56 -5.70
C LEU A 409 5.28 11.58 -5.09
N LEU A 410 4.84 10.75 -4.15
CA LEU A 410 5.63 9.65 -3.61
C LEU A 410 5.14 8.33 -4.20
N THR A 411 6.05 7.39 -4.41
CA THR A 411 5.73 6.01 -4.72
C THR A 411 6.65 5.09 -3.94
N ASP A 412 6.27 3.81 -3.83
CA ASP A 412 7.17 2.75 -3.42
C ASP A 412 8.07 2.30 -4.57
N ALA A 413 9.18 1.64 -4.25
CA ALA A 413 10.14 1.16 -5.24
C ALA A 413 9.57 -0.04 -6.03
N SER A 414 8.69 -0.82 -5.40
CA SER A 414 7.91 -1.91 -6.01
C SER A 414 6.76 -1.47 -6.91
N GLY A 415 6.53 -0.16 -7.02
CA GLY A 415 5.34 0.38 -7.64
C GLY A 415 5.39 0.27 -9.15
N ASP A 416 4.24 -0.05 -9.76
CA ASP A 416 4.09 -0.07 -11.21
C ASP A 416 4.23 1.36 -11.77
N ARG A 417 5.45 1.73 -12.17
CA ARG A 417 5.79 3.07 -12.67
C ARG A 417 4.98 3.43 -13.91
N ALA A 418 4.81 2.51 -14.85
CA ALA A 418 4.09 2.79 -16.09
C ALA A 418 2.59 3.00 -15.83
N PHE A 419 1.99 2.23 -14.92
CA PHE A 419 0.62 2.47 -14.46
C PHE A 419 0.50 3.83 -13.77
N LEU A 420 1.40 4.15 -12.83
CA LEU A 420 1.37 5.44 -12.14
C LEU A 420 1.53 6.62 -13.10
N GLU A 421 2.47 6.53 -14.04
CA GLU A 421 2.67 7.55 -15.06
C GLU A 421 1.41 7.75 -15.90
N ALA A 422 0.81 6.66 -16.37
CA ALA A 422 -0.44 6.70 -17.13
C ALA A 422 -1.54 7.42 -16.33
N GLN A 423 -1.69 7.11 -15.05
CA GLN A 423 -2.70 7.71 -14.18
C GLN A 423 -2.43 9.21 -13.89
N ILE A 424 -1.16 9.61 -13.77
CA ILE A 424 -0.77 11.02 -13.64
C ILE A 424 -1.06 11.77 -14.94
N ARG A 425 -0.74 11.19 -16.09
CA ARG A 425 -1.01 11.77 -17.42
C ARG A 425 -2.51 11.89 -17.70
N GLU A 426 -3.30 10.90 -17.28
CA GLU A 426 -4.76 10.95 -17.33
C GLU A 426 -5.30 12.12 -16.49
N ALA A 427 -4.87 12.26 -15.23
CA ALA A 427 -5.33 13.37 -14.39
C ALA A 427 -4.89 14.74 -14.95
N TRP A 428 -3.70 14.81 -15.55
CA TRP A 428 -3.18 15.99 -16.23
C TRP A 428 -3.97 16.33 -17.50
N SER A 429 -4.37 15.33 -18.28
CA SER A 429 -5.17 15.54 -19.48
C SER A 429 -6.58 16.02 -19.14
N HIS A 430 -7.09 15.74 -17.93
CA HIS A 430 -8.38 16.23 -17.41
C HIS A 430 -8.26 17.51 -16.56
N MET A 431 -7.12 18.19 -16.61
CA MET A 431 -6.87 19.44 -15.89
C MET A 431 -8.01 20.45 -16.10
N GLY A 432 -8.54 20.98 -14.99
CA GLY A 432 -9.62 21.96 -15.00
C GLY A 432 -9.20 23.33 -15.56
N HIS A 433 -10.16 24.07 -16.12
CA HIS A 433 -9.94 25.37 -16.77
C HIS A 433 -9.21 26.42 -15.92
N GLY A 434 -9.44 26.43 -14.60
CA GLY A 434 -8.79 27.36 -13.68
C GLY A 434 -7.44 26.88 -13.14
N SER A 435 -6.88 25.80 -13.68
CA SER A 435 -5.65 25.24 -13.12
C SER A 435 -4.46 26.19 -13.28
N PRO A 436 -3.64 26.39 -12.23
CA PRO A 436 -2.39 27.15 -12.34
C PRO A 436 -1.35 26.46 -13.23
N ASN A 437 -1.63 25.22 -13.65
CA ASN A 437 -0.75 24.43 -14.50
C ASN A 437 -1.14 24.51 -15.98
N SER A 438 -2.24 25.19 -16.32
CA SER A 438 -2.70 25.37 -17.70
C SER A 438 -1.79 26.30 -18.51
N GLY A 439 -2.00 26.37 -19.82
CA GLY A 439 -1.27 27.24 -20.74
C GLY A 439 -0.29 26.51 -21.65
N SER A 440 0.67 27.26 -22.20
CA SER A 440 1.65 26.73 -23.16
C SER A 440 2.92 26.19 -22.50
N GLY A 441 3.70 25.45 -23.28
CA GLY A 441 5.02 24.92 -22.91
C GLY A 441 4.97 23.52 -22.30
N SER A 442 6.00 23.21 -21.51
CA SER A 442 6.14 21.93 -20.83
C SER A 442 6.11 22.13 -19.31
N ARG A 443 5.60 21.13 -18.58
CA ARG A 443 5.61 21.06 -17.12
C ARG A 443 6.25 19.75 -16.69
N ARG A 444 6.89 19.76 -15.53
CA ARG A 444 7.54 18.57 -14.95
C ARG A 444 6.95 18.21 -13.59
N ILE A 445 6.46 16.99 -13.47
CA ILE A 445 6.09 16.36 -12.19
C ILE A 445 7.22 15.44 -11.75
N VAL A 446 7.60 15.54 -10.48
CA VAL A 446 8.56 14.63 -9.85
C VAL A 446 7.81 13.59 -9.04
N VAL A 447 8.09 12.32 -9.32
CA VAL A 447 7.62 11.16 -8.57
C VAL A 447 8.80 10.59 -7.80
N ALA A 448 8.92 10.96 -6.53
CA ALA A 448 10.00 10.50 -5.69
C ALA A 448 9.74 9.07 -5.20
N GLN A 449 10.69 8.18 -5.45
CA GLN A 449 10.63 6.83 -4.93
C GLN A 449 11.11 6.80 -3.49
N THR A 450 10.28 6.23 -2.63
CA THR A 450 10.63 5.87 -1.26
C THR A 450 11.06 4.41 -1.22
N SER A 451 11.89 4.05 -0.25
CA SER A 451 12.35 2.66 -0.10
C SER A 451 11.18 1.68 0.08
N ASP A 452 11.39 0.43 -0.34
CA ASP A 452 10.38 -0.60 -0.18
C ASP A 452 10.12 -0.94 1.30
N HIS A 453 8.87 -0.74 1.72
CA HIS A 453 8.39 -1.09 3.06
C HIS A 453 8.53 -2.58 3.36
N GLY A 454 8.61 -3.42 2.32
CA GLY A 454 8.70 -4.88 2.42
C GLY A 454 9.97 -5.39 3.11
N ARG A 455 11.03 -4.59 3.24
CA ARG A 455 12.16 -4.93 4.11
C ARG A 455 11.97 -4.28 5.48
N TYR A 456 11.09 -4.89 6.29
CA TYR A 456 10.87 -4.65 7.72
C TYR A 456 12.16 -4.69 8.60
N TRP A 457 13.33 -4.94 8.00
CA TRP A 457 14.64 -4.98 8.65
C TRP A 457 15.29 -3.62 8.86
N SER A 458 14.90 -2.56 8.15
CA SER A 458 15.53 -1.23 8.28
C SER A 458 15.34 -0.61 9.67
N VAL A 459 14.19 -0.85 10.32
CA VAL A 459 13.93 -0.43 11.70
C VAL A 459 14.75 -1.24 12.71
N ARG A 460 15.04 -2.52 12.41
CA ARG A 460 15.87 -3.39 13.27
C ARG A 460 17.37 -3.14 13.09
N LEU A 461 17.77 -2.62 11.94
CA LEU A 461 19.16 -2.28 11.59
C LEU A 461 19.51 -0.80 11.84
N GLY A 462 18.59 0.00 12.40
CA GLY A 462 18.86 1.41 12.73
C GLY A 462 19.06 2.32 11.51
N LEU A 463 18.58 1.93 10.32
CA LEU A 463 18.65 2.78 9.14
C LEU A 463 17.71 3.99 9.30
N ASP A 464 18.29 5.19 9.24
CA ASP A 464 17.59 6.45 9.43
C ASP A 464 16.69 6.75 8.21
N VAL A 465 15.37 6.53 8.35
CA VAL A 465 14.36 6.89 7.33
C VAL A 465 14.41 8.39 7.00
N ALA A 466 14.80 9.22 7.97
CA ALA A 466 14.98 10.65 7.74
C ALA A 466 16.14 10.90 6.77
N ALA A 467 17.25 10.16 6.85
CA ALA A 467 18.39 10.30 5.95
C ALA A 467 18.03 10.08 4.46
N GLN A 468 17.02 9.25 4.17
CA GLN A 468 16.55 9.01 2.79
C GLN A 468 15.65 10.12 2.25
N THR A 469 14.97 10.86 3.13
CA THR A 469 13.95 11.87 2.75
C THR A 469 14.48 13.31 2.77
N ARG A 470 15.51 13.60 3.57
CA ARG A 470 16.20 14.90 3.58
C ARG A 470 16.67 15.41 2.21
N PRO A 471 17.18 14.61 1.25
CA PRO A 471 17.74 15.17 0.02
C PRO A 471 16.66 15.52 -0.98
N LEU A 472 15.56 14.79 -0.96
CA LEU A 472 14.34 15.18 -1.65
C LEU A 472 13.83 16.53 -1.10
N LEU A 473 13.82 16.71 0.22
CA LEU A 473 13.30 17.93 0.84
C LEU A 473 14.17 19.16 0.56
N VAL A 474 15.49 19.03 0.60
CA VAL A 474 16.41 20.11 0.19
C VAL A 474 16.24 20.44 -1.29
N TYR A 475 16.11 19.42 -2.15
CA TYR A 475 15.84 19.61 -3.58
C TYR A 475 14.51 20.36 -3.80
N LEU A 476 13.44 19.95 -3.11
CA LEU A 476 12.13 20.62 -3.18
C LEU A 476 12.23 22.06 -2.68
N HIS A 477 13.04 22.32 -1.66
CA HIS A 477 13.22 23.67 -1.12
C HIS A 477 13.85 24.59 -2.16
N ASN A 478 14.98 24.18 -2.71
CA ASN A 478 15.67 24.93 -3.76
C ASN A 478 14.77 25.14 -4.99
N ARG A 479 13.93 24.16 -5.32
CA ARG A 479 12.95 24.27 -6.41
C ARG A 479 11.88 25.31 -6.12
N LEU A 480 11.33 25.33 -4.89
CA LEU A 480 10.30 26.29 -4.46
C LEU A 480 10.85 27.72 -4.45
N THR A 481 12.02 27.94 -3.85
CA THR A 481 12.63 29.27 -3.76
C THR A 481 12.92 29.87 -5.15
N ARG A 482 13.39 29.05 -6.10
CA ARG A 482 13.62 29.50 -7.49
C ARG A 482 12.34 29.81 -8.26
N ALA A 483 11.22 29.19 -7.87
CA ALA A 483 9.94 29.46 -8.50
C ALA A 483 9.30 30.74 -7.97
N GLU A 484 9.52 31.07 -6.69
CA GLU A 484 9.06 32.32 -6.08
C GLU A 484 9.87 33.56 -6.52
N SER A 485 11.11 33.37 -6.98
CA SER A 485 11.96 34.45 -7.48
C SER A 485 11.73 34.83 -8.95
N ARG A 486 10.82 34.15 -9.65
CA ARG A 486 10.47 34.37 -11.06
C ARG A 486 9.05 34.87 -11.15
#